data_AF-A0A4P5XJ90-F1
#
_entry.id   AF-A0A4P5XJ90-F1
#
_cell.length_a   1.000
_cell.length_b   1.000
_cell.length_c   1.000
_cell.angle_alpha   90.00
_cell.angle_beta   90.00
_cell.angle_gamma   90.00
#
_symmetry.space_group_name_H-M   'P 1'
#
loop_
_entity.id
_entity.type
_entity.pdbx_description
1 polymer ?
#
loop_
_entity_poly.entity_id
_entity_poly.type
_entity_poly.pdbx_seq_one_letter_code
_entity_poly.pdbx_strand_id
1 'polypeptide(L)'
;MPLPIIASNATTRVYAKSLFEMVMAKGGQQKIAEIGDELEQIVEIAKAQPELGEMLANPSITPDARSKSLDKLFKGRVSHETLQFLHVLNAKGRISALTGIVDSLQEVVQDQFGVVEVDVYTAQPASPSDISDLSNRLARALGKQVVVHTYTQPDMIGGVKIQIGDQLLDGSIATQLRKLTDKLNTEGSSSVRSRMGKILEG
;
A
#
# COMPACT_ATOMS: atom_id res chain seq x y z
N MET A 1 31.28 14.26 11.32
CA MET A 1 31.17 14.03 9.86
C MET A 1 29.77 13.50 9.59
N PRO A 2 28.97 14.08 8.67
CA PRO A 2 27.67 13.51 8.33
C PRO A 2 27.85 12.23 7.50
N LEU A 3 27.05 11.21 7.78
CA LEU A 3 27.06 9.93 7.06
C LEU A 3 26.66 10.12 5.58
N PRO A 4 27.28 9.41 4.63
CA PRO A 4 26.95 9.54 3.21
C PRO A 4 25.58 8.91 2.93
N ILE A 5 24.60 9.74 2.59
CA ILE A 5 23.27 9.33 2.13
C ILE A 5 23.34 8.98 0.64
N ILE A 6 23.98 7.86 0.28
CA ILE A 6 23.92 7.35 -1.10
C ILE A 6 23.91 5.82 -1.08
N ALA A 7 22.88 5.22 -0.49
CA ALA A 7 22.42 3.92 -0.97
C ALA A 7 21.29 4.21 -1.96
N SER A 8 21.47 3.80 -3.21
CA SER A 8 20.47 3.98 -4.26
C SER A 8 19.07 3.56 -3.78
N ASN A 9 18.12 4.52 -3.76
CA ASN A 9 16.74 4.33 -3.27
C ASN A 9 16.06 3.07 -3.83
N ALA A 10 16.49 2.60 -5.00
CA ALA A 10 16.03 1.34 -5.58
C ALA A 10 16.37 0.12 -4.70
N THR A 11 17.61 0.01 -4.19
CA THR A 11 18.04 -1.16 -3.41
C THR A 11 17.34 -1.21 -2.06
N THR A 12 17.23 -0.08 -1.36
CA THR A 12 16.55 0.01 -0.06
C THR A 12 15.08 -0.38 -0.19
N ARG A 13 14.42 0.09 -1.25
CA ARG A 13 13.03 -0.25 -1.57
C ARG A 13 12.82 -1.72 -1.91
N VAL A 14 13.75 -2.38 -2.61
CA VAL A 14 13.66 -3.84 -2.85
C VAL A 14 13.69 -4.61 -1.53
N TYR A 15 14.62 -4.28 -0.62
CA TYR A 15 14.72 -4.94 0.67
C TYR A 15 13.50 -4.71 1.55
N ALA A 16 13.02 -3.46 1.60
CA ALA A 16 11.79 -3.09 2.30
C ALA A 16 10.59 -3.90 1.79
N LYS A 17 10.42 -3.98 0.47
CA LYS A 17 9.33 -4.75 -0.15
C LYS A 17 9.45 -6.25 0.14
N SER A 18 10.64 -6.84 0.06
CA SER A 18 10.84 -8.26 0.37
C SER A 18 10.56 -8.58 1.84
N LEU A 19 10.95 -7.70 2.76
CA LEU A 19 10.61 -7.82 4.19
C LEU A 19 9.09 -7.76 4.39
N PHE A 20 8.46 -6.74 3.79
CA PHE A 20 7.02 -6.55 3.83
C PHE A 20 6.25 -7.80 3.36
N GLU A 21 6.59 -8.32 2.17
CA GLU A 21 5.97 -9.53 1.61
C GLU A 21 6.18 -10.76 2.50
N MET A 22 7.40 -10.95 3.04
CA MET A 22 7.72 -12.08 3.92
C MET A 22 6.90 -12.04 5.22
N VAL A 23 6.80 -10.87 5.84
CA VAL A 23 6.07 -10.69 7.10
C VAL A 23 4.56 -10.82 6.86
N MET A 24 4.07 -10.24 5.77
CA MET A 24 2.66 -10.33 5.40
C MET A 24 2.20 -11.77 5.14
N ALA A 25 3.05 -12.58 4.51
CA ALA A 25 2.74 -13.98 4.27
C ALA A 25 2.66 -14.84 5.55
N LYS A 26 3.29 -14.41 6.65
CA LYS A 26 3.45 -15.22 7.88
C LYS A 26 2.69 -14.69 9.09
N GLY A 27 2.56 -13.37 9.24
CA GLY A 27 2.04 -12.72 10.46
C GLY A 27 1.04 -11.59 10.21
N GLY A 28 0.78 -11.23 8.96
CA GLY A 28 -0.21 -10.21 8.60
C GLY A 28 0.14 -8.80 9.07
N GLN A 29 -0.87 -7.91 9.05
CA GLN A 29 -0.69 -6.47 9.24
C GLN A 29 -0.23 -6.06 10.65
N GLN A 30 -0.57 -6.82 11.69
CA GLN A 30 -0.11 -6.53 13.05
C GLN A 30 1.40 -6.78 13.21
N LYS A 31 1.90 -7.85 12.57
CA LYS A 31 3.31 -8.23 12.70
C LYS A 31 4.24 -7.28 11.96
N ILE A 32 3.79 -6.71 10.84
CA ILE A 32 4.56 -5.70 10.10
C ILE A 32 4.64 -4.36 10.86
N ALA A 33 3.58 -3.99 11.57
CA ALA A 33 3.62 -2.82 12.45
C ALA A 33 4.61 -3.01 13.61
N GLU A 34 4.55 -4.16 14.29
CA GLU A 34 5.50 -4.52 15.36
C GLU A 34 6.96 -4.49 14.86
N ILE A 35 7.24 -5.13 13.72
CA ILE A 35 8.59 -5.15 13.12
C ILE A 35 9.04 -3.76 12.66
N GLY A 36 8.12 -2.95 12.13
CA GLY A 36 8.38 -1.57 11.74
C GLY A 36 8.83 -0.72 12.93
N ASP A 37 8.08 -0.77 14.03
CA ASP A 37 8.40 -0.05 15.27
C ASP A 37 9.73 -0.51 15.88
N GLU A 38 9.98 -1.83 15.89
CA GLU A 38 11.26 -2.38 16.36
C GLU A 38 12.44 -1.87 15.52
N LEU A 39 12.31 -1.87 14.19
CA LEU A 39 13.36 -1.39 13.30
C LEU A 39 13.59 0.12 13.44
N GLU A 40 12.54 0.90 13.65
CA GLU A 40 12.65 2.33 13.90
C GLU A 40 13.40 2.61 15.21
N GLN A 41 13.05 1.93 16.29
CA GLN A 41 13.77 2.03 17.56
C GLN A 41 15.25 1.65 17.43
N ILE A 42 15.57 0.61 16.65
CA ILE A 42 16.97 0.23 16.38
C ILE A 42 17.71 1.35 15.65
N VAL A 43 17.07 1.99 14.67
CA VAL A 43 17.65 3.13 13.94
C VAL A 43 17.83 4.33 14.85
N GLU A 44 16.88 4.63 15.74
CA GLU A 44 17.00 5.70 16.72
C GLU A 44 18.16 5.45 17.69
N ILE A 45 18.27 4.23 18.22
CA ILE A 45 19.38 3.83 19.10
C ILE A 45 20.72 3.95 18.34
N ALA A 46 20.78 3.51 17.09
CA ALA A 46 21.98 3.61 16.26
C ALA A 46 22.38 5.07 15.95
N LYS A 47 21.41 5.99 15.86
CA LYS A 47 21.65 7.43 15.72
C LYS A 47 22.10 8.08 17.03
N ALA A 48 21.53 7.64 18.16
CA ALA A 48 21.86 8.15 19.49
C ALA A 48 23.22 7.64 20.00
N GLN A 49 23.63 6.45 19.58
CA GLN A 49 24.87 5.79 20.00
C GLN A 49 25.87 5.73 18.81
N PRO A 50 26.83 6.66 18.72
CA PRO A 50 27.77 6.72 17.60
C PRO A 50 28.62 5.45 17.48
N GLU A 51 28.95 4.78 18.59
CA GLU A 51 29.67 3.50 18.59
C GLU A 51 28.92 2.40 17.83
N LEU A 52 27.59 2.36 17.95
CA LEU A 52 26.72 1.42 17.24
C LEU A 52 26.68 1.75 15.75
N GLY A 53 26.49 3.03 15.41
CA GLY A 53 26.53 3.49 14.02
C GLY A 53 27.87 3.19 13.33
N GLU A 54 29.00 3.43 14.01
CA GLU A 54 30.33 3.10 13.51
C GLU A 54 30.52 1.59 13.37
N MET A 55 30.08 0.77 14.32
CA MET A 55 30.14 -0.69 14.21
C MET A 55 29.36 -1.22 12.97
N LEU A 56 28.21 -0.62 12.67
CA LEU A 56 27.37 -0.98 11.52
C LEU A 56 27.99 -0.50 10.20
N ALA A 57 28.63 0.66 10.19
CA ALA A 57 29.23 1.24 9.00
C ALA A 57 30.67 0.74 8.73
N ASN A 58 31.39 0.24 9.74
CA ASN A 58 32.80 -0.10 9.64
C ASN A 58 33.01 -1.41 8.87
N PRO A 59 33.59 -1.38 7.65
CA PRO A 59 33.82 -2.57 6.83
C PRO A 59 34.93 -3.48 7.37
N SER A 60 35.78 -3.01 8.28
CA SER A 60 36.86 -3.80 8.89
C SER A 60 36.34 -4.84 9.90
N ILE A 61 35.10 -4.71 10.36
CA ILE A 61 34.47 -5.71 11.25
C ILE A 61 33.91 -6.85 10.39
N THR A 62 34.33 -8.08 10.71
CA THR A 62 33.86 -9.27 10.01
C THR A 62 32.35 -9.46 10.22
N PRO A 63 31.61 -9.98 9.21
CA PRO A 63 30.19 -10.24 9.36
C PRO A 63 29.85 -11.11 10.58
N ASP A 64 30.68 -12.11 10.91
CA ASP A 64 30.48 -12.97 12.07
C ASP A 64 30.57 -12.21 13.40
N ALA A 65 31.59 -11.35 13.56
CA ALA A 65 31.75 -10.52 14.75
C ALA A 65 30.60 -9.51 14.91
N ARG A 66 30.13 -8.93 13.80
CA ARG A 66 28.98 -8.03 13.80
C ARG A 66 27.69 -8.78 14.15
N SER A 67 27.46 -9.96 13.58
CA SER A 67 26.29 -10.81 13.92
C SER A 67 26.25 -11.15 15.41
N LYS A 68 27.38 -11.55 16.01
CA LYS A 68 27.46 -11.83 17.46
C LYS A 68 27.13 -10.61 18.31
N SER A 69 27.51 -9.42 17.85
CA SER A 69 27.20 -8.17 18.55
C SER A 69 25.71 -7.83 18.43
N LEU A 70 25.12 -8.03 17.25
CA LEU A 70 23.66 -7.88 17.05
C LEU A 70 22.86 -8.85 17.93
N ASP A 71 23.27 -10.12 18.01
CA ASP A 71 22.68 -11.08 18.94
C ASP A 71 22.74 -10.57 20.38
N LYS A 72 23.92 -10.13 20.86
CA LYS A 72 24.06 -9.65 22.24
C LYS A 72 23.17 -8.44 22.56
N LEU A 73 22.93 -7.58 21.59
CA LEU A 73 22.19 -6.33 21.77
C LEU A 73 20.68 -6.52 21.63
N PHE A 74 20.24 -7.34 20.68
CA PHE A 74 18.84 -7.40 20.25
C PHE A 74 18.16 -8.74 20.56
N LYS A 75 18.90 -9.82 20.83
CA LYS A 75 18.31 -11.12 21.14
C LYS A 75 17.48 -11.05 22.43
N GLY A 76 16.21 -11.45 22.32
CA GLY A 76 15.24 -11.40 23.41
C GLY A 76 14.63 -10.02 23.67
N ARG A 77 15.00 -9.00 22.90
CA ARG A 77 14.42 -7.65 22.95
C ARG A 77 13.59 -7.31 21.72
N VAL A 78 13.87 -7.96 20.59
CA VAL A 78 13.13 -7.81 19.34
C VAL A 78 12.61 -9.16 18.85
N SER A 79 11.64 -9.12 17.95
CA SER A 79 11.09 -10.29 17.29
C SER A 79 12.15 -11.08 16.52
N HIS A 80 11.90 -12.38 16.37
CA HIS A 80 12.83 -13.27 15.66
C HIS A 80 13.01 -12.85 14.20
N GLU A 81 11.95 -12.35 13.58
CA GLU A 81 11.90 -11.85 12.22
C GLU A 81 12.78 -10.61 12.04
N THR A 82 12.70 -9.63 12.96
CA THR A 82 13.55 -8.44 12.95
C THR A 82 15.03 -8.81 13.07
N LEU A 83 15.36 -9.71 14.00
CA LEU A 83 16.73 -10.17 14.22
C LEU A 83 17.27 -10.92 12.99
N GLN A 84 16.46 -11.80 12.40
CA GLN A 84 16.80 -12.50 11.17
C GLN A 84 17.04 -11.52 10.01
N PHE A 85 16.22 -10.48 9.89
CA PHE A 85 16.39 -9.45 8.87
C PHE A 85 17.73 -8.72 9.03
N LEU A 86 18.09 -8.34 10.26
CA LEU A 86 19.39 -7.73 10.55
C LEU A 86 20.56 -8.64 10.17
N HIS A 87 20.47 -9.94 10.43
CA HIS A 87 21.50 -10.90 9.99
C HIS A 87 21.60 -10.99 8.47
N VAL A 88 20.47 -10.98 7.75
CA VAL A 88 20.46 -10.99 6.28
C VAL A 88 21.13 -9.74 5.73
N LEU A 89 20.83 -8.56 6.28
CA LEU A 89 21.47 -7.31 5.89
C LEU A 89 22.97 -7.33 6.18
N ASN A 90 23.38 -7.86 7.34
CA ASN A 90 24.78 -8.02 7.69
C ASN A 90 25.53 -8.98 6.75
N ALA A 91 24.95 -10.15 6.46
CA ALA A 91 25.53 -11.15 5.56
C ALA A 91 25.68 -10.63 4.13
N LYS A 92 24.76 -9.74 3.70
CA LYS A 92 24.81 -9.07 2.39
C LYS A 92 25.67 -7.81 2.39
N GLY A 93 26.27 -7.41 3.52
CA GLY A 93 27.09 -6.20 3.63
C GLY A 93 26.30 -4.89 3.46
N ARG A 94 24.98 -4.93 3.67
CA ARG A 94 24.04 -3.81 3.45
C ARG A 94 23.49 -3.22 4.74
N ILE A 95 24.07 -3.58 5.87
CA ILE A 95 23.61 -3.13 7.19
C ILE A 95 23.79 -1.62 7.41
N SER A 96 24.75 -0.99 6.74
CA SER A 96 24.91 0.48 6.75
C SER A 96 23.74 1.21 6.09
N ALA A 97 22.98 0.54 5.21
CA ALA A 97 21.79 1.08 4.58
C ALA A 97 20.51 0.88 5.40
N LEU A 98 20.61 0.36 6.64
CA LEU A 98 19.46 0.06 7.50
C LEU A 98 18.51 1.25 7.63
N THR A 99 19.04 2.45 7.89
CA THR A 99 18.24 3.69 8.01
C THR A 99 17.38 3.94 6.77
N GLY A 100 17.95 3.79 5.57
CA GLY A 100 17.20 3.99 4.33
C GLY A 100 16.22 2.85 4.02
N ILE A 101 16.50 1.64 4.50
CA ILE A 101 15.58 0.50 4.38
C ILE A 101 14.36 0.70 5.27
N VAL A 102 14.53 1.21 6.49
CA VAL A 102 13.42 1.50 7.41
C VAL A 102 12.52 2.60 6.86
N ASP A 103 13.12 3.66 6.34
CA ASP A 103 12.38 4.75 5.65
C ASP A 103 11.58 4.20 4.44
N SER A 104 12.22 3.43 3.56
CA SER A 104 11.53 2.77 2.46
C SER A 104 10.47 1.75 2.92
N LEU A 105 10.62 1.15 4.10
CA LEU A 105 9.62 0.23 4.66
C LEU A 105 8.38 0.99 5.09
N GLN A 106 8.54 2.16 5.74
CA GLN A 106 7.41 3.03 6.07
C GLN A 106 6.67 3.47 4.81
N GLU A 107 7.38 3.86 3.75
CA GLU A 107 6.75 4.17 2.46
C GLU A 107 5.98 2.98 1.88
N VAL A 108 6.55 1.77 1.91
CA VAL A 108 5.87 0.56 1.40
C VAL A 108 4.65 0.19 2.26
N VAL A 109 4.75 0.32 3.57
CA VAL A 109 3.64 0.11 4.50
C VAL A 109 2.55 1.14 4.26
N GLN A 110 2.90 2.40 4.04
CA GLN A 110 1.94 3.46 3.70
C GLN A 110 1.33 3.25 2.31
N ASP A 111 2.11 2.83 1.32
CA ASP A 111 1.61 2.49 -0.01
C ASP A 111 0.66 1.28 0.03
N GLN A 112 0.88 0.32 0.93
CA GLN A 112 0.05 -0.89 1.00
C GLN A 112 -1.15 -0.75 1.96
N PHE A 113 -1.02 0.00 3.06
CA PHE A 113 -2.02 0.11 4.14
C PHE A 113 -2.54 1.51 4.42
N GLY A 114 -1.92 2.53 3.83
CA GLY A 114 -2.26 3.94 4.06
C GLY A 114 -3.73 4.24 3.84
N VAL A 115 -4.19 5.28 4.52
CA VAL A 115 -5.58 5.71 4.46
C VAL A 115 -5.92 6.13 3.03
N VAL A 116 -6.87 5.44 2.43
CA VAL A 116 -7.46 5.82 1.15
C VAL A 116 -8.63 6.73 1.46
N GLU A 117 -8.50 8.00 1.08
CA GLU A 117 -9.63 8.92 1.09
C GLU A 117 -10.56 8.57 -0.07
N VAL A 118 -11.82 8.36 0.27
CA VAL A 118 -12.86 7.99 -0.69
C VAL A 118 -13.99 9.00 -0.60
N ASP A 119 -14.14 9.80 -1.65
CA ASP A 119 -15.25 10.74 -1.76
C ASP A 119 -16.46 10.03 -2.38
N VAL A 120 -17.56 10.00 -1.64
CA VAL A 120 -18.80 9.32 -2.02
C VAL A 120 -19.87 10.38 -2.26
N TYR A 121 -20.33 10.50 -3.50
CA TYR A 121 -21.40 11.40 -3.88
C TYR A 121 -22.72 10.63 -4.00
N THR A 122 -23.73 11.06 -3.23
CA THR A 122 -25.07 10.46 -3.20
C THR A 122 -26.16 11.50 -3.48
N ALA A 123 -27.28 11.04 -4.05
CA ALA A 123 -28.46 11.88 -4.29
C ALA A 123 -29.23 12.23 -3.00
N GLN A 124 -29.11 11.39 -1.97
CA GLN A 124 -29.69 11.59 -0.64
C GLN A 124 -28.62 11.38 0.45
N PRO A 125 -28.77 12.00 1.63
CA PRO A 125 -27.86 11.78 2.75
C PRO A 125 -27.76 10.28 3.08
N ALA A 126 -26.56 9.72 3.04
CA ALA A 126 -26.32 8.33 3.43
C ALA A 126 -26.44 8.19 4.96
N SER A 127 -27.03 7.09 5.43
CA SER A 127 -27.11 6.82 6.87
C SER A 127 -25.72 6.45 7.42
N PRO A 128 -25.41 6.78 8.70
CA PRO A 128 -24.11 6.44 9.28
C PRO A 128 -23.82 4.93 9.30
N SER A 129 -24.85 4.08 9.34
CA SER A 129 -24.72 2.63 9.17
C SER A 129 -24.23 2.25 7.77
N ASP A 130 -24.80 2.84 6.73
CA ASP A 130 -24.41 2.56 5.33
C ASP A 130 -22.98 3.03 5.03
N ILE A 131 -22.57 4.17 5.61
CA ILE A 131 -21.20 4.69 5.49
C ILE A 131 -20.21 3.73 6.16
N SER A 132 -20.54 3.22 7.34
CA SER A 132 -19.69 2.26 8.06
C SER A 132 -19.59 0.92 7.32
N ASP A 133 -20.70 0.40 6.77
CA ASP A 133 -20.69 -0.80 5.95
C ASP A 133 -19.92 -0.61 4.64
N LEU A 134 -20.07 0.54 3.99
CA LEU A 134 -19.33 0.89 2.77
C LEU A 134 -17.83 1.03 3.04
N SER A 135 -17.44 1.74 4.11
CA SER A 135 -16.06 1.85 4.57
C SER A 135 -15.47 0.46 4.85
N ASN A 136 -16.18 -0.41 5.57
CA ASN A 136 -15.72 -1.77 5.85
C ASN A 136 -15.57 -2.64 4.58
N ARG A 137 -16.47 -2.51 3.61
CA ARG A 137 -16.40 -3.25 2.34
C ARG A 137 -15.26 -2.74 1.46
N LEU A 138 -15.08 -1.42 1.39
CA LEU A 138 -13.97 -0.78 0.68
C LEU A 138 -12.64 -1.11 1.35
N ALA A 139 -12.56 -1.09 2.67
CA ALA A 139 -11.37 -1.45 3.43
C ALA A 139 -10.97 -2.91 3.18
N ARG A 140 -11.94 -3.84 3.13
CA ARG A 140 -11.69 -5.24 2.76
C ARG A 140 -11.28 -5.42 1.31
N ALA A 141 -11.91 -4.69 0.38
CA ALA A 141 -11.62 -4.80 -1.06
C ALA A 141 -10.26 -4.18 -1.43
N LEU A 142 -9.88 -3.09 -0.77
CA LEU A 142 -8.65 -2.34 -1.02
C LEU A 142 -7.49 -2.80 -0.12
N GLY A 143 -7.76 -3.55 0.96
CA GLY A 143 -6.77 -3.97 1.95
C GLY A 143 -6.17 -2.82 2.75
N LYS A 144 -6.81 -1.64 2.74
CA LYS A 144 -6.34 -0.38 3.33
C LYS A 144 -7.37 0.19 4.28
N GLN A 145 -6.96 1.04 5.22
CA GLN A 145 -7.94 1.86 5.94
C GLN A 145 -8.59 2.85 4.97
N VAL A 146 -9.91 3.01 5.06
CA VAL A 146 -10.67 3.88 4.15
C VAL A 146 -11.39 4.94 4.95
N VAL A 147 -11.04 6.21 4.71
CA VAL A 147 -11.79 7.35 5.24
C VAL A 147 -12.78 7.79 4.16
N VAL A 148 -14.07 7.68 4.48
CA VAL A 148 -15.16 7.99 3.55
C VAL A 148 -15.65 9.41 3.82
N HIS A 149 -15.54 10.28 2.82
CA HIS A 149 -16.17 11.61 2.84
C HIS A 149 -17.45 11.57 2.01
N THR A 150 -18.59 11.84 2.62
CA THR A 150 -19.88 11.82 1.92
C THR A 150 -20.31 13.21 1.49
N TYR A 151 -20.62 13.38 0.22
CA TYR A 151 -21.16 14.60 -0.37
C TYR A 151 -22.56 14.34 -0.92
N THR A 152 -23.52 15.22 -0.62
CA THR A 152 -24.88 15.11 -1.18
C THR A 152 -25.00 16.02 -2.40
N GLN A 153 -25.30 15.45 -3.58
CA GLN A 153 -25.54 16.20 -4.81
C GLN A 153 -27.01 16.05 -5.24
N PRO A 154 -27.84 17.10 -5.07
CA PRO A 154 -29.26 17.07 -5.46
C PRO A 154 -29.48 16.88 -6.97
N ASP A 155 -28.53 17.28 -7.81
CA ASP A 155 -28.58 17.12 -9.26
C ASP A 155 -28.41 15.66 -9.73
N MET A 156 -28.02 14.74 -8.83
CA MET A 156 -28.01 13.31 -9.13
C MET A 156 -29.43 12.74 -9.10
N ILE A 157 -29.88 12.27 -10.27
CA ILE A 157 -31.18 11.57 -10.43
C ILE A 157 -31.21 10.26 -9.61
N GLY A 158 -30.04 9.67 -9.31
CA GLY A 158 -29.88 8.53 -8.39
C GLY A 158 -28.59 7.73 -8.60
N GLY A 159 -28.19 6.97 -7.58
CA GLY A 159 -27.00 6.11 -7.57
C GLY A 159 -25.87 6.63 -6.66
N VAL A 160 -24.67 6.03 -6.78
CA VAL A 160 -23.47 6.41 -6.01
C VAL A 160 -22.30 6.68 -6.95
N LYS A 161 -21.59 7.79 -6.76
CA LYS A 161 -20.27 8.00 -7.38
C LYS A 161 -19.22 7.89 -6.29
N ILE A 162 -18.19 7.11 -6.56
CA ILE A 162 -17.11 6.84 -5.62
C ILE A 162 -15.82 7.32 -6.28
N GLN A 163 -15.15 8.30 -5.70
CA GLN A 163 -13.84 8.76 -6.15
C GLN A 163 -12.79 8.27 -5.16
N ILE A 164 -11.78 7.57 -5.67
CA ILE A 164 -10.70 6.96 -4.90
C ILE A 164 -9.40 7.58 -5.40
N GLY A 165 -8.92 8.64 -4.75
CA GLY A 165 -7.81 9.44 -5.26
C GLY A 165 -8.10 9.99 -6.67
N ASP A 166 -7.35 9.49 -7.67
CA ASP A 166 -7.51 9.85 -9.09
C ASP A 166 -8.48 8.94 -9.87
N GLN A 167 -8.91 7.82 -9.27
CA GLN A 167 -9.82 6.87 -9.94
C GLN A 167 -11.28 7.18 -9.60
N LEU A 168 -12.07 7.49 -10.63
CA LEU A 168 -13.51 7.70 -10.50
C LEU A 168 -14.29 6.41 -10.85
N LEU A 169 -14.90 5.80 -9.85
CA LEU A 169 -15.85 4.70 -9.98
C LEU A 169 -17.28 5.27 -9.99
N ASP A 170 -17.79 5.51 -11.20
CA ASP A 170 -19.14 6.03 -11.40
C ASP A 170 -20.17 4.89 -11.50
N GLY A 171 -20.89 4.65 -10.40
CA GLY A 171 -22.03 3.73 -10.30
C GLY A 171 -23.38 4.44 -10.37
N SER A 172 -23.47 5.61 -11.01
CA SER A 172 -24.73 6.36 -11.10
C SER A 172 -25.72 5.72 -12.08
N ILE A 173 -27.02 5.87 -11.79
CA ILE A 173 -28.11 5.39 -12.67
C ILE A 173 -28.01 6.07 -14.05
N ALA A 174 -27.50 7.30 -14.10
CA ALA A 174 -27.21 8.02 -15.34
C ALA A 174 -26.18 7.30 -16.22
N THR A 175 -25.12 6.75 -15.64
CA THR A 175 -24.11 5.98 -16.38
C THR A 175 -24.67 4.64 -16.88
N GLN A 176 -25.54 4.02 -16.11
CA GLN A 176 -26.20 2.77 -16.49
C GLN A 176 -27.21 3.02 -17.63
N LEU A 177 -28.02 4.08 -17.54
CA LEU A 177 -28.90 4.53 -18.63
C LEU A 177 -28.12 4.89 -19.90
N ARG A 178 -27.02 5.64 -19.76
CA ARG A 178 -26.16 6.02 -20.91
C ARG A 178 -25.56 4.80 -21.61
N LYS A 179 -25.10 3.79 -20.84
CA LYS A 179 -24.61 2.51 -21.40
C LYS A 179 -25.73 1.71 -22.09
N LEU A 180 -26.96 1.77 -21.58
CA LEU A 180 -28.11 1.17 -22.27
C LEU A 180 -28.46 1.93 -23.56
N THR A 181 -28.50 3.26 -23.55
CA THR A 181 -28.76 4.07 -24.77
C THR A 181 -27.70 3.84 -25.84
N ASP A 182 -26.43 3.74 -25.45
CA ASP A 182 -25.31 3.50 -26.36
C ASP A 182 -25.37 2.10 -27.01
N LYS A 183 -25.72 1.06 -26.21
CA LYS A 183 -26.00 -0.28 -26.74
C LYS A 183 -27.19 -0.31 -27.69
N LEU A 184 -28.28 0.38 -27.35
CA LEU A 184 -29.48 0.43 -28.20
C LEU A 184 -29.22 1.16 -29.53
N ASN A 185 -28.41 2.22 -29.54
CA ASN A 185 -28.05 2.92 -30.78
C ASN A 185 -27.11 2.09 -31.68
N THR A 186 -26.16 1.37 -31.08
CA THR A 186 -25.17 0.57 -31.82
C THR A 186 -25.77 -0.73 -32.36
N GLU A 187 -26.62 -1.41 -31.57
CA GLU A 187 -27.24 -2.68 -31.97
C GLU A 187 -28.52 -2.48 -32.78
N GLY A 188 -29.30 -1.43 -32.50
CA GLY A 188 -30.56 -1.12 -33.20
C GLY A 188 -30.35 -0.65 -34.65
N SER A 189 -29.29 0.11 -34.92
CA SER A 189 -29.00 0.60 -36.28
C SER A 189 -28.36 -0.45 -37.19
N SER A 190 -27.62 -1.41 -36.64
CA SER A 190 -27.01 -2.51 -37.41
C SER A 190 -28.02 -3.61 -37.76
N SER A 191 -28.96 -3.90 -36.86
CA SER A 191 -30.00 -4.93 -37.07
C SER A 191 -31.10 -4.48 -38.05
N VAL A 192 -31.44 -3.20 -38.10
CA VAL A 192 -32.39 -2.65 -39.10
C VAL A 192 -31.76 -2.62 -40.49
N ARG A 193 -30.47 -2.26 -40.63
CA ARG A 193 -29.76 -2.31 -41.93
C ARG A 193 -29.57 -3.74 -42.44
N SER A 194 -29.29 -4.70 -41.55
CA SER A 194 -29.12 -6.11 -41.94
C SER A 194 -30.43 -6.78 -42.39
N ARG A 195 -31.58 -6.41 -41.79
CA ARG A 195 -32.89 -6.91 -42.23
C ARG A 195 -33.38 -6.28 -43.52
N MET A 196 -33.06 -5.02 -43.80
CA MET A 196 -33.47 -4.35 -45.04
C MET A 196 -32.74 -4.91 -46.28
N GLY A 197 -31.48 -5.34 -46.13
CA GLY A 197 -30.72 -5.97 -47.21
C GLY A 197 -31.30 -7.32 -47.66
N LYS A 198 -31.79 -8.14 -46.71
CA LYS A 198 -32.36 -9.46 -47.02
C LYS A 198 -33.74 -9.43 -47.72
N ILE A 199 -34.41 -8.28 -47.78
CA ILE A 199 -35.72 -8.12 -48.42
C ILE A 199 -35.57 -7.61 -49.88
N LEU A 200 -34.38 -7.11 -50.26
CA LEU A 200 -34.12 -6.60 -51.62
C LEU A 200 -33.40 -7.63 -52.52
N GLU A 201 -32.93 -8.76 -51.97
CA GLU A 201 -32.25 -9.84 -52.69
C GLU A 201 -33.08 -11.13 -52.82
N GLY A 202 -34.38 -11.09 -52.51
CA GLY A 202 -35.34 -12.19 -52.73
C GLY A 202 -36.59 -11.69 -53.44
#